data_AF-A0A969LQ17-F1
#
_entry.id   AF-A0A969LQ17-F1
#
_cell.length_a   1.000
_cell.length_b   1.000
_cell.length_c   1.000
_cell.angle_alpha   90.00
_cell.angle_beta   90.00
_cell.angle_gamma   90.00
#
_symmetry.space_group_name_H-M   'P 1'
#
loop_
_entity.id
_entity.type
_entity.pdbx_description
1 polymer ?
#
loop_
_entity_poly.entity_id
_entity_poly.type
_entity_poly.pdbx_seq_one_letter_code
_entity_poly.pdbx_strand_id
1 'polypeptide(L)'
;MVVLGIHHGHDSSAAIVRDGEIIADVQEERFSRIKHSSNAPLKAIAYCLKTAGIKDINDLDYISFSNENNSDALNTIFGLVPEKPAYKKLAKKMMQTVFRRTFDYNNLKLPIYYPDYNICKKSKCVNNNHHLTHAASAYFYAAVE
;
A
#
# COMPACT_ATOMS: atom_id res chain seq x y z
N MET A 1 -13.45 3.73 13.05
CA MET A 1 -12.40 2.73 12.78
C MET A 1 -12.01 2.82 11.30
N VAL A 2 -10.74 3.09 11.00
CA VAL A 2 -10.21 3.17 9.63
C VAL A 2 -9.15 2.09 9.43
N VAL A 3 -9.34 1.24 8.43
CA VAL A 3 -8.49 0.10 8.13
C VAL A 3 -7.98 0.18 6.69
N LEU A 4 -6.67 0.08 6.50
CA LEU A 4 -6.04 -0.12 5.20
C LEU A 4 -5.77 -1.62 5.00
N GLY A 5 -6.45 -2.25 4.05
CA GLY A 5 -6.21 -3.62 3.61
C GLY A 5 -5.22 -3.67 2.45
N ILE A 6 -4.28 -4.60 2.50
CA ILE A 6 -3.22 -4.75 1.49
C ILE A 6 -3.12 -6.21 1.07
N HIS A 7 -3.26 -6.44 -0.23
CA HIS A 7 -2.97 -7.72 -0.86
C HIS A 7 -1.71 -7.60 -1.71
N HIS A 8 -0.76 -8.50 -1.48
CA HIS A 8 0.47 -8.58 -2.28
C HIS A 8 0.75 -10.03 -2.64
N GLY A 9 0.64 -10.32 -3.93
CA GLY A 9 0.63 -11.68 -4.47
C GLY A 9 0.29 -11.64 -5.95
N HIS A 10 -0.48 -12.62 -6.42
CA HIS A 10 -1.13 -12.50 -7.72
C HIS A 10 -2.25 -11.45 -7.59
N ASP A 11 -2.29 -10.45 -8.47
CA ASP A 11 -3.28 -9.36 -8.45
C ASP A 11 -3.17 -8.42 -7.25
N SER A 12 -1.96 -7.92 -6.96
CA SER A 12 -1.72 -7.00 -5.85
C SER A 12 -2.71 -5.82 -5.84
N SER A 13 -3.26 -5.51 -4.67
CA SER A 13 -4.32 -4.52 -4.50
C SER A 13 -4.26 -3.85 -3.12
N ALA A 14 -5.04 -2.78 -2.98
CA ALA A 14 -5.29 -2.14 -1.70
C ALA A 14 -6.75 -1.73 -1.58
N ALA A 15 -7.27 -1.80 -0.36
CA ALA A 15 -8.60 -1.35 0.00
C ALA A 15 -8.53 -0.51 1.27
N ILE A 16 -9.43 0.46 1.41
CA ILE A 16 -9.60 1.24 2.63
C ILE A 16 -11.05 1.22 3.06
N VAL A 17 -11.25 0.80 4.32
CA VAL A 17 -12.55 0.62 4.95
C VAL A 17 -12.64 1.60 6.10
N ARG A 18 -13.76 2.31 6.22
CA ARG A 18 -14.07 3.19 7.35
C ARG A 18 -15.40 2.75 7.94
N ASP A 19 -15.37 2.35 9.21
CA ASP A 19 -16.55 1.98 9.99
C ASP A 19 -17.44 0.92 9.32
N GLY A 20 -16.79 -0.05 8.65
CA GLY A 20 -17.46 -1.14 7.93
C GLY A 20 -17.81 -0.82 6.47
N GLU A 21 -17.64 0.43 6.03
CA GLU A 21 -17.90 0.82 4.64
C GLU A 21 -16.62 0.83 3.81
N ILE A 22 -16.69 0.25 2.60
CA ILE A 22 -15.59 0.33 1.63
C ILE A 22 -15.56 1.74 1.03
N ILE A 23 -14.50 2.48 1.33
CA ILE A 23 -14.29 3.82 0.78
C ILE A 23 -13.57 3.76 -0.57
N ALA A 24 -12.62 2.84 -0.72
CA ALA A 24 -11.99 2.53 -2.00
C ALA A 24 -11.41 1.11 -1.99
N ASP A 25 -11.47 0.42 -3.13
CA ASP A 25 -10.79 -0.85 -3.39
C ASP A 25 -10.28 -0.86 -4.84
N VAL A 26 -8.98 -1.11 -5.02
CA VAL A 26 -8.35 -0.98 -6.34
C VAL A 26 -7.14 -1.89 -6.48
N GLN A 27 -7.04 -2.54 -7.65
CA GLN A 27 -5.88 -3.35 -8.03
C GLN A 27 -4.76 -2.50 -8.66
N GLU A 28 -3.51 -2.85 -8.39
CA GLU A 28 -2.31 -2.17 -8.89
C GLU A 28 -2.22 -2.20 -10.43
N GLU A 29 -2.75 -3.26 -11.07
CA GLU A 29 -2.76 -3.39 -12.53
C GLU A 29 -3.45 -2.23 -13.26
N ARG A 30 -4.41 -1.56 -12.60
CA ARG A 30 -5.07 -0.36 -13.17
C ARG A 30 -4.11 0.80 -13.36
N PHE A 31 -3.05 0.86 -12.54
CA PHE A 31 -2.04 1.90 -12.57
C PHE A 31 -0.72 1.46 -13.21
N SER A 32 -0.36 0.18 -13.08
CA SER A 32 0.85 -0.37 -13.69
C SER A 32 0.66 -0.75 -15.15
N ARG A 33 -0.59 -1.01 -15.56
CA ARG A 33 -0.97 -1.58 -16.88
C ARG A 33 -0.33 -2.94 -17.15
N ILE A 34 0.14 -3.61 -16.10
CA ILE A 34 0.64 -4.98 -16.13
C ILE A 34 -0.48 -5.86 -15.60
N LYS A 35 -1.07 -6.66 -16.48
CA LYS A 35 -2.13 -7.59 -16.10
C LYS A 35 -1.62 -8.55 -15.04
N HIS A 36 -2.41 -8.77 -14.00
CA HIS A 36 -2.03 -9.61 -12.87
C HIS A 36 -0.75 -9.16 -12.15
N SER A 37 -0.59 -7.84 -12.02
CA SER A 37 0.60 -7.24 -11.41
C SER A 37 0.85 -7.79 -10.01
N SER A 38 1.98 -8.48 -9.84
CA SER A 38 2.47 -8.97 -8.55
C SER A 38 3.42 -8.00 -7.84
N ASN A 39 3.56 -6.78 -8.37
CA ASN A 39 4.36 -5.74 -7.73
C ASN A 39 3.71 -5.28 -6.42
N ALA A 40 4.49 -4.65 -5.54
CA ALA A 40 3.94 -3.97 -4.37
C ALA A 40 2.84 -2.97 -4.80
N PRO A 41 1.65 -2.97 -4.17
CA PRO A 41 0.50 -2.16 -4.56
C PRO A 41 0.63 -0.68 -4.15
N LEU A 42 1.76 -0.04 -4.49
CA LEU A 42 2.09 1.31 -4.00
C LEU A 42 1.13 2.37 -4.52
N LYS A 43 0.72 2.26 -5.80
CA LYS A 43 -0.18 3.24 -6.40
C LYS A 43 -1.61 2.99 -5.94
N ALA A 44 -1.99 1.73 -5.74
CA ALA A 44 -3.25 1.37 -5.12
C ALA A 44 -3.37 1.91 -3.68
N ILE A 45 -2.36 1.70 -2.83
CA ILE A 45 -2.31 2.24 -1.46
C ILE A 45 -2.48 3.77 -1.48
N ALA A 46 -1.69 4.45 -2.32
CA ALA A 46 -1.74 5.90 -2.39
C ALA A 46 -3.09 6.43 -2.89
N TYR A 47 -3.72 5.71 -3.83
CA TYR A 47 -5.08 6.02 -4.28
C TYR A 47 -6.09 5.87 -3.15
N CYS A 48 -6.08 4.75 -2.41
CA CYS A 48 -6.99 4.52 -1.28
C CYS A 48 -6.86 5.61 -0.21
N LEU A 49 -5.64 5.92 0.23
CA LEU A 49 -5.40 6.97 1.22
C LEU A 49 -5.93 8.33 0.75
N LYS A 50 -5.65 8.68 -0.51
CA LYS A 50 -6.15 9.92 -1.12
C LYS A 50 -7.68 9.96 -1.15
N THR A 51 -8.34 8.88 -1.57
CA THR A 51 -9.80 8.80 -1.66
C THR A 51 -10.46 8.89 -0.30
N ALA A 52 -9.84 8.31 0.74
CA ALA A 52 -10.33 8.40 2.12
C ALA A 52 -9.99 9.73 2.83
N GLY A 53 -9.26 10.64 2.17
CA GLY A 53 -8.81 11.91 2.76
C GLY A 53 -7.75 11.75 3.85
N ILE A 54 -7.08 10.60 3.90
CA ILE A 54 -6.04 10.28 4.90
C ILE A 54 -4.71 10.88 4.44
N LYS A 55 -4.14 11.78 5.27
CA LYS A 55 -2.89 12.49 4.97
C LYS A 55 -1.70 11.88 5.69
N ASP A 56 -1.89 11.37 6.91
CA ASP A 56 -0.88 10.67 7.69
C ASP A 56 -1.29 9.21 7.85
N ILE A 57 -0.33 8.30 7.70
CA ILE A 57 -0.56 6.87 7.92
C ILE A 57 -0.98 6.58 9.36
N ASN A 58 -0.58 7.41 10.31
CA ASN A 58 -0.95 7.29 11.72
C ASN A 58 -2.42 7.62 12.01
N ASP A 59 -3.16 8.14 11.02
CA ASP A 59 -4.62 8.32 11.10
C ASP A 59 -5.37 7.00 10.87
N LEU A 60 -4.68 5.93 10.49
CA LEU A 60 -5.25 4.59 10.39
C LEU A 60 -5.25 3.90 11.76
N ASP A 61 -6.33 3.20 12.09
CA ASP A 61 -6.37 2.33 13.26
C ASP A 61 -5.62 1.02 12.99
N TYR A 62 -5.82 0.45 11.80
CA TYR A 62 -5.23 -0.82 11.40
C TYR A 62 -4.65 -0.79 9.98
N ILE A 63 -3.56 -1.53 9.79
CA ILE A 63 -3.01 -1.90 8.49
C ILE A 63 -3.04 -3.42 8.44
N SER A 64 -3.90 -3.96 7.58
CA SER A 64 -4.19 -5.38 7.46
C SER A 64 -3.55 -5.94 6.21
N PHE A 65 -2.73 -6.99 6.35
CA PHE A 65 -2.15 -7.72 5.24
C PHE A 65 -2.92 -9.02 5.02
N SER A 66 -3.21 -9.34 3.77
CA SER A 66 -3.99 -10.53 3.42
C SER A 66 -3.24 -11.84 3.60
N ASN A 67 -1.94 -11.81 3.87
CA ASN A 67 -1.09 -13.00 3.94
C ASN A 67 -0.31 -13.00 5.25
N GLU A 68 0.04 -14.19 5.73
CA GLU A 68 0.79 -14.38 6.97
C GLU A 68 2.23 -13.81 6.88
N ASN A 69 2.77 -13.77 5.66
CA ASN A 69 4.10 -13.27 5.36
C ASN A 69 4.04 -12.02 4.45
N ASN A 70 4.59 -10.92 4.95
CA ASN A 70 4.72 -9.67 4.20
C ASN A 70 6.03 -9.67 3.40
N SER A 71 6.00 -9.04 2.22
CA SER A 71 7.23 -8.85 1.45
C SER A 71 8.16 -7.83 2.10
N ASP A 72 9.47 -7.99 1.88
CA ASP A 72 10.50 -7.04 2.35
C ASP A 72 10.20 -5.58 1.93
N ALA A 73 9.58 -5.39 0.76
CA ALA A 73 9.16 -4.07 0.28
C ALA A 73 8.06 -3.47 1.16
N LEU A 74 6.98 -4.21 1.43
CA LEU A 74 5.90 -3.77 2.31
C LEU A 74 6.40 -3.57 3.74
N ASN A 75 7.22 -4.49 4.22
CA ASN A 75 7.85 -4.39 5.52
C ASN A 75 8.68 -3.11 5.68
N THR A 76 9.39 -2.70 4.63
CA THR A 76 10.18 -1.46 4.63
C THR A 76 9.26 -0.22 4.59
N ILE A 77 8.21 -0.25 3.78
CA ILE A 77 7.26 0.87 3.63
C ILE A 77 6.46 1.11 4.90
N PHE A 78 6.09 0.04 5.62
CA PHE A 78 5.31 0.11 6.86
C PHE A 78 6.19 0.08 8.12
N GLY A 79 7.51 0.03 7.97
CA GLY A 79 8.44 0.00 9.11
C GLY A 79 8.35 -1.26 9.97
N LEU A 80 7.90 -2.38 9.40
CA LEU A 80 7.77 -3.68 10.08
C LEU A 80 9.11 -4.41 10.25
N VAL A 81 10.15 -3.99 9.53
CA VAL A 81 11.51 -4.54 9.61
C VAL A 81 12.51 -3.38 9.67
N PRO A 82 13.55 -3.43 10.53
CA PRO A 82 14.56 -2.38 10.61
C PRO A 82 15.18 -2.09 9.23
N GLU A 83 15.31 -0.79 8.91
CA GLU A 83 15.71 -0.26 7.60
C GLU A 83 16.83 -1.09 6.94
N LYS A 84 16.58 -1.69 5.77
CA LYS A 84 17.65 -2.23 4.92
C LYS A 84 18.12 -1.12 3.95
N PRO A 85 19.31 -0.51 4.13
CA PRO A 85 19.76 0.66 3.36
C PRO A 85 19.87 0.40 1.85
N ALA A 86 20.05 -0.86 1.45
CA ALA A 86 20.16 -1.30 0.07
C ALA A 86 18.89 -0.99 -0.75
N TYR A 87 17.71 -1.11 -0.15
CA TYR A 87 16.44 -0.86 -0.83
C TYR A 87 16.16 0.65 -1.03
N LYS A 88 16.49 1.48 -0.03
CA LYS A 88 16.45 2.95 -0.15
C LYS A 88 17.34 3.42 -1.31
N LYS A 89 18.51 2.80 -1.48
CA LYS A 89 19.46 3.09 -2.57
C LYS A 89 18.97 2.61 -3.94
N LEU A 90 18.37 1.43 -4.02
CA LEU A 90 17.83 0.86 -5.27
C LEU A 90 16.61 1.64 -5.77
N ALA A 91 15.67 1.94 -4.88
CA ALA A 91 14.48 2.73 -5.20
C ALA A 91 14.84 4.16 -5.62
N LYS A 92 15.77 4.81 -4.92
CA LYS A 92 16.32 6.11 -5.30
C LYS A 92 16.98 6.07 -6.68
N LYS A 93 17.74 5.02 -7.00
CA LYS A 93 18.44 4.87 -8.29
C LYS A 93 17.49 4.58 -9.46
N MET A 94 16.45 3.77 -9.24
CA MET A 94 15.38 3.57 -10.24
C MET A 94 14.59 4.85 -10.49
N MET A 95 14.18 5.56 -9.44
CA MET A 95 13.50 6.85 -9.56
C MET A 95 14.36 7.89 -10.27
N GLN A 96 15.64 8.00 -9.93
CA GLN A 96 16.57 8.90 -10.63
C GLN A 96 16.68 8.57 -12.12
N THR A 97 16.65 7.29 -12.50
CA THR A 97 16.78 6.86 -13.90
C THR A 97 15.51 7.14 -14.70
N VAL A 98 14.34 6.96 -14.10
CA VAL A 98 13.03 7.25 -14.71
C VAL A 98 12.77 8.77 -14.79
N PHE A 99 13.15 9.54 -13.76
CA PHE A 99 12.97 11.00 -13.73
C PHE A 99 14.00 11.78 -14.56
N ARG A 100 15.21 11.23 -14.78
CA ARG A 100 16.26 11.84 -15.61
C ARG A 100 15.88 11.94 -17.09
N ARG A 101 14.88 11.19 -17.56
CA ARG A 101 14.38 11.29 -18.94
C ARG A 101 13.34 12.39 -19.16
N THR A 102 12.80 12.99 -18.09
CA THR A 102 11.51 13.67 -18.21
C THR A 102 11.44 15.08 -17.62
N PHE A 103 12.28 15.50 -16.67
CA PHE A 103 12.15 16.84 -16.07
C PHE A 103 13.48 17.49 -15.62
N ASP A 104 13.50 18.83 -15.75
CA ASP A 104 14.60 19.78 -15.49
C ASP A 104 15.21 19.63 -14.07
N TYR A 105 16.54 19.58 -14.04
CA TYR A 105 17.38 19.08 -12.93
C TYR A 105 17.46 20.03 -11.73
N ASN A 106 17.21 21.33 -11.94
CA ASN A 106 17.54 22.37 -10.95
C ASN A 106 16.44 22.63 -9.91
N ASN A 107 15.24 22.07 -10.09
CA ASN A 107 14.09 22.21 -9.18
C ASN A 107 13.50 20.86 -8.72
N LEU A 108 14.34 19.83 -8.62
CA LEU A 108 13.92 18.50 -8.16
C LEU A 108 13.54 18.51 -6.67
N LYS A 109 12.27 18.76 -6.35
CA LYS A 109 11.65 18.18 -5.16
C LYS A 109 11.38 16.70 -5.46
N LEU A 110 11.86 15.81 -4.60
CA LEU A 110 11.49 14.39 -4.65
C LEU A 110 9.95 14.28 -4.75
N PRO A 111 9.40 13.39 -5.60
CA PRO A 111 7.97 13.17 -5.67
C PRO A 111 7.42 12.89 -4.28
N ILE A 112 6.31 13.55 -3.93
CA ILE A 112 5.56 13.41 -2.67
C ILE A 112 5.22 11.93 -2.34
N TYR A 113 5.34 11.03 -3.32
CA TYR A 113 5.06 9.59 -3.26
C TYR A 113 6.20 8.70 -2.81
N TYR A 114 7.33 9.23 -2.32
CA TYR A 114 8.19 8.46 -1.42
C TYR A 114 7.97 8.97 0.00
N PRO A 115 6.83 8.63 0.62
CA PRO A 115 6.64 8.95 2.02
C PRO A 115 7.72 8.20 2.79
N ASP A 116 8.55 8.96 3.49
CA ASP A 116 8.98 8.55 4.82
C ASP A 116 7.67 8.40 5.60
N TYR A 117 6.98 7.27 5.44
CA TYR A 117 5.89 6.90 6.34
C TYR A 117 6.58 6.74 7.68
N ASN A 118 6.56 7.84 8.44
CA ASN A 118 7.18 7.97 9.74
C ASN A 118 6.50 6.93 10.62
N ILE A 119 7.15 5.76 10.60
CA ILE A 119 7.05 4.56 11.42
C ILE A 119 5.71 4.47 12.13
N CYS A 120 4.90 3.51 11.69
CA CYS A 120 3.69 3.01 12.32
C CYS A 120 3.83 2.98 13.86
N LYS A 121 3.56 4.09 14.54
CA LYS A 121 3.66 4.20 16.01
C LYS A 121 2.32 3.97 16.67
N LYS A 122 1.24 4.36 15.97
CA LYS A 122 -0.14 4.22 16.44
C LYS A 122 -0.92 3.14 15.72
N SER A 123 -0.81 3.07 14.39
CA SER A 123 -1.56 2.09 13.61
C SER A 123 -1.10 0.68 13.95
N LYS A 124 -2.02 -0.25 14.07
CA LYS A 124 -1.70 -1.65 14.37
C LYS A 124 -1.59 -2.42 13.07
N CYS A 125 -0.43 -3.03 12.84
CA CYS A 125 -0.26 -3.93 11.70
C CYS A 125 -0.71 -5.35 12.06
N VAL A 126 -1.54 -5.96 11.21
CA VAL A 126 -2.12 -7.28 11.44
C VAL A 126 -1.95 -8.12 10.17
N ASN A 127 -1.44 -9.33 10.31
CA ASN A 127 -1.40 -10.31 9.22
C ASN A 127 -2.58 -11.25 9.35
N ASN A 128 -3.19 -11.61 8.22
CA ASN A 128 -4.33 -12.51 8.17
C ASN A 128 -4.05 -13.69 7.25
N ASN A 129 -4.82 -14.76 7.44
CA ASN A 129 -4.78 -15.90 6.53
C ASN A 129 -5.44 -15.55 5.19
N HIS A 130 -4.75 -15.87 4.09
CA HIS A 130 -5.18 -15.55 2.74
C HIS A 130 -6.59 -16.03 2.39
N HIS A 131 -6.88 -17.31 2.63
CA HIS A 131 -8.19 -17.87 2.32
C HIS A 131 -9.28 -17.31 3.23
N LEU A 132 -8.95 -17.04 4.51
CA LEU A 132 -9.87 -16.37 5.42
C LEU A 132 -10.21 -14.96 4.94
N THR A 133 -9.25 -14.21 4.38
CA THR A 133 -9.55 -12.88 3.83
C THR A 133 -10.50 -12.92 2.63
N HIS A 134 -10.39 -13.94 1.77
CA HIS A 134 -11.36 -14.18 0.71
C HIS A 134 -12.76 -14.53 1.26
N ALA A 135 -12.83 -15.39 2.27
CA ALA A 135 -14.10 -15.74 2.90
C ALA A 135 -14.74 -14.53 3.60
N ALA A 136 -13.94 -13.71 4.28
CA ALA A 136 -14.41 -12.50 4.95
C ALA A 136 -14.91 -11.45 3.96
N SER A 137 -14.20 -11.19 2.86
CA SER A 137 -14.66 -10.22 1.86
C SER A 137 -15.99 -10.65 1.23
N ALA A 138 -16.15 -11.94 0.96
CA ALA A 138 -17.44 -12.49 0.55
C ALA A 138 -18.49 -12.32 1.66
N TYR A 139 -18.23 -12.80 2.89
CA TYR A 139 -19.24 -12.74 3.96
C TYR A 139 -19.72 -11.33 4.29
N PHE A 140 -18.81 -10.36 4.42
CA PHE A 140 -19.16 -8.99 4.81
C PHE A 140 -19.74 -8.15 3.67
N TYR A 141 -19.44 -8.50 2.40
CA TYR A 141 -19.79 -7.65 1.25
C TYR A 141 -20.52 -8.40 0.13
N ALA A 142 -20.95 -9.65 0.32
CA ALA A 142 -21.73 -10.40 -0.68
C ALA A 142 -23.20 -9.97 -0.80
N ALA A 143 -23.66 -8.99 -0.02
CA ALA A 143 -25.06 -8.59 0.10
C ALA A 143 -25.97 -9.77 0.52
N VAL A 144 -26.33 -9.79 1.80
CA VAL A 144 -27.55 -10.47 2.25
C VAL A 144 -28.39 -9.39 2.90
N GLU A 145 -29.41 -8.92 2.17
CA GLU A 145 -30.56 -8.23 2.77
C GLU A 145 -31.37 -9.22 3.61
#